data_AF-A0A421JBI4-F1
#
_entry.id   AF-A0A421JBI4-F1
#
_cell.length_a   1.000
_cell.length_b   1.000
_cell.length_c   1.000
_cell.angle_alpha   90.00
_cell.angle_beta   90.00
_cell.angle_gamma   90.00
#
_symmetry.space_group_name_H-M   'P 1'
#
loop_
_entity.id
_entity.type
_entity.pdbx_description
1 polymer ?
#
loop_
_entity_poly.entity_id
_entity_poly.type
_entity_poly.pdbx_seq_one_letter_code
_entity_poly.pdbx_strand_id
1 'polypeptide(L)'
;MSELFTTYESDFQLALQDAKARIAEVPGLDANQRKVTLQAIESATDECLELVDQMSLEVQNLPASQRSTYNTKIRQYRNQTEESKQRLSQLLDDQDKQELFGNRYSDHDDGIHDSQRKQLLNNQSSLDRSTQRLQDSQRVALETESIGGNILNDLRAQREQIMGARDTLTAADGYIDKSVKTLKSISRRITANKFISYAIIAVLILLIFLVLASVRASATMRVQSAGVALHKNLIATAMKPKGKLRTNGHLQGTFRGLHTSAPLFHGHIHKPKPGEELHITFITKDGSQHTFEVAEGDNLLDIAQAYNLDMEGACGGSCACSTCHVIVDPEFYDEIPEPDDDENDMLDLAFGLTETSRLGCQIKMTKELDGLRVALPAMTRNLQVRDFN
;
A
#
# COMPACT_ATOMS: atom_id res chain seq x y z
N MET A 1 19.85 2.17 -26.87
CA MET A 1 19.10 2.13 -28.13
C MET A 1 19.17 0.71 -28.66
N SER A 2 18.07 -0.04 -28.64
CA SER A 2 18.02 -1.37 -29.27
C SER A 2 17.89 -1.19 -30.78
N GLU A 3 18.80 -1.76 -31.57
CA GLU A 3 18.77 -1.70 -33.05
C GLU A 3 17.46 -2.29 -33.62
N LEU A 4 16.85 -3.22 -32.90
CA LEU A 4 15.54 -3.82 -33.23
C LEU A 4 14.41 -2.80 -33.12
N PHE A 5 14.39 -2.01 -32.04
CA PHE A 5 13.36 -0.97 -31.86
C PHE A 5 13.39 0.05 -32.99
N THR A 6 14.58 0.48 -33.41
CA THR A 6 14.72 1.44 -34.52
C THR A 6 14.26 0.87 -35.85
N THR A 7 14.38 -0.44 -36.05
CA THR A 7 13.89 -1.13 -37.26
C THR A 7 12.36 -1.16 -37.25
N TYR A 8 11.76 -1.57 -36.14
CA TYR A 8 10.30 -1.56 -36.00
C TYR A 8 9.71 -0.14 -36.09
N GLU A 9 10.42 0.86 -35.57
CA GLU A 9 10.03 2.26 -35.69
C GLU A 9 10.03 2.74 -37.15
N SER A 10 11.02 2.34 -37.96
CA SER A 10 11.04 2.67 -39.40
C SER A 10 9.95 1.94 -40.17
N ASP A 11 9.72 0.66 -39.87
CA ASP A 11 8.69 -0.14 -40.53
C ASP A 11 7.30 0.40 -40.22
N PHE A 12 7.06 0.80 -38.96
CA PHE A 12 5.81 1.42 -38.53
C PHE A 12 5.54 2.73 -39.28
N GLN A 13 6.56 3.58 -39.42
CA GLN A 13 6.41 4.85 -40.15
C GLN A 13 6.06 4.61 -41.63
N LEU A 14 6.63 3.58 -42.24
CA LEU A 14 6.36 3.20 -43.63
C LEU A 14 4.92 2.68 -43.79
N ALA A 15 4.48 1.77 -42.91
CA ALA A 15 3.12 1.25 -42.91
C ALA A 15 2.07 2.36 -42.66
N LEU A 16 2.35 3.26 -41.72
CA LEU A 16 1.47 4.41 -41.43
C LEU A 16 1.37 5.37 -42.62
N GLN A 17 2.47 5.60 -43.33
CA GLN A 17 2.48 6.42 -44.53
C GLN A 17 1.68 5.76 -45.66
N ASP A 18 1.79 4.44 -45.85
CA ASP A 18 1.01 3.69 -46.84
C ASP A 18 -0.50 3.76 -46.53
N ALA A 19 -0.88 3.51 -45.27
CA ALA A 19 -2.28 3.62 -44.83
C ALA A 19 -2.85 5.03 -45.09
N LYS A 20 -2.11 6.08 -44.73
CA LYS A 20 -2.53 7.48 -44.96
C LYS A 20 -2.62 7.84 -46.44
N ALA A 21 -1.69 7.36 -47.27
CA ALA A 21 -1.70 7.60 -48.71
C ALA A 21 -2.93 6.96 -49.37
N ARG A 22 -3.23 5.70 -49.03
CA ARG A 22 -4.41 4.99 -49.54
C ARG A 22 -5.72 5.61 -49.07
N ILE A 23 -5.80 6.06 -47.81
CA ILE A 23 -6.97 6.79 -47.28
C ILE A 23 -7.24 8.06 -48.10
N ALA A 24 -6.20 8.79 -48.51
CA ALA A 24 -6.33 10.00 -49.32
C ALA A 24 -6.79 9.70 -50.76
N GLU A 25 -6.54 8.51 -51.29
CA GLU A 25 -6.90 8.10 -52.65
C GLU A 25 -8.38 7.68 -52.78
N VAL A 26 -8.99 7.18 -51.69
CA VAL A 26 -10.36 6.61 -51.67
C VAL A 26 -11.45 7.49 -52.32
N PRO A 27 -11.50 8.82 -52.12
CA PRO A 27 -12.58 9.65 -52.67
C PRO A 27 -12.64 9.72 -54.20
N GLY A 28 -11.55 9.35 -54.90
CA GLY A 28 -11.45 9.43 -56.36
C GLY A 28 -11.65 8.11 -57.12
N LEU A 29 -11.89 7.01 -56.42
CA LEU A 29 -11.87 5.65 -56.99
C LEU A 29 -13.27 5.14 -57.37
N ASP A 30 -13.32 4.33 -58.43
CA ASP A 30 -14.53 3.60 -58.84
C ASP A 30 -14.93 2.54 -57.80
N ALA A 31 -16.20 2.12 -57.77
CA ALA A 31 -16.76 1.26 -56.71
C ALA A 31 -15.99 -0.06 -56.49
N ASN A 32 -15.54 -0.70 -57.57
CA ASN A 32 -14.72 -1.92 -57.48
C ASN A 32 -13.30 -1.64 -56.97
N GLN A 33 -12.69 -0.54 -57.41
CA GLN A 33 -11.35 -0.15 -56.99
C GLN A 33 -11.34 0.30 -55.53
N ARG A 34 -12.38 1.02 -55.12
CA ARG A 34 -12.58 1.48 -53.74
C ARG A 34 -12.64 0.32 -52.76
N LYS A 35 -13.35 -0.77 -53.07
CA LYS A 35 -13.40 -1.97 -52.20
C LYS A 35 -12.02 -2.60 -52.02
N VAL A 36 -11.24 -2.72 -53.10
CA VAL A 36 -9.86 -3.24 -53.06
C VAL A 36 -8.95 -2.33 -52.24
N THR A 37 -9.06 -1.01 -52.42
CA THR A 37 -8.27 -0.04 -51.66
C THR A 37 -8.64 -0.01 -50.18
N LEU A 38 -9.93 -0.16 -49.82
CA LEU A 38 -10.38 -0.25 -48.43
C LEU A 38 -9.80 -1.49 -47.73
N GLN A 39 -9.80 -2.64 -48.40
CA GLN A 39 -9.18 -3.86 -47.87
C GLN A 39 -7.65 -3.71 -47.72
N ALA A 40 -7.00 -2.96 -48.62
CA ALA A 40 -5.57 -2.65 -48.51
C ALA A 40 -5.28 -1.69 -47.34
N ILE A 41 -6.17 -0.73 -47.05
CA ILE A 41 -6.06 0.16 -45.88
C ILE A 41 -6.23 -0.63 -44.58
N GLU A 42 -7.18 -1.56 -44.54
CA GLU A 42 -7.38 -2.47 -43.40
C GLU A 42 -6.09 -3.25 -43.11
N SER A 43 -5.54 -3.92 -44.12
CA SER A 43 -4.29 -4.67 -43.99
C SER A 43 -3.12 -3.80 -43.52
N ALA A 44 -2.98 -2.56 -44.04
CA ALA A 44 -1.90 -1.65 -43.63
C ALA A 44 -2.11 -1.11 -42.20
N THR A 45 -3.36 -0.96 -41.76
CA THR A 45 -3.69 -0.52 -40.40
C THR A 45 -3.44 -1.63 -39.39
N ASP A 46 -3.74 -2.88 -39.75
CA ASP A 46 -3.42 -4.05 -38.94
C ASP A 46 -1.91 -4.25 -38.79
N GLU A 47 -1.15 -4.08 -39.88
CA GLU A 47 0.33 -4.10 -39.84
C GLU A 47 0.89 -3.03 -38.89
N CYS A 48 0.29 -1.82 -38.86
CA CYS A 48 0.65 -0.79 -37.89
C CYS A 48 0.42 -1.23 -36.43
N LEU A 49 -0.67 -1.95 -36.14
CA LEU A 49 -0.97 -2.46 -34.80
C LEU A 49 0.04 -3.53 -34.38
N GLU A 50 0.34 -4.47 -35.27
CA GLU A 50 1.33 -5.53 -35.02
C GLU A 50 2.71 -4.94 -34.70
N LEU A 51 3.15 -3.94 -35.46
CA LEU A 51 4.43 -3.27 -35.23
C LEU A 51 4.47 -2.49 -33.91
N VAL A 52 3.35 -1.87 -33.51
CA VAL A 52 3.24 -1.20 -32.21
C VAL A 52 3.33 -2.19 -31.06
N ASP A 53 2.75 -3.38 -31.20
CA ASP A 53 2.83 -4.42 -30.18
C ASP A 53 4.24 -5.02 -30.10
N GLN A 54 4.92 -5.23 -31.23
CA GLN A 54 6.33 -5.65 -31.28
C GLN A 54 7.24 -4.61 -30.60
N MET A 55 7.07 -3.32 -30.90
CA MET A 55 7.78 -2.23 -30.21
C MET A 55 7.51 -2.23 -28.71
N SER A 56 6.28 -2.51 -28.29
CA SER A 56 5.90 -2.59 -26.87
C SER A 56 6.58 -3.74 -26.14
N LEU A 57 6.78 -4.89 -26.79
CA LEU A 57 7.52 -6.01 -26.22
C LEU A 57 9.02 -5.69 -26.09
N GLU A 58 9.62 -5.04 -27.09
CA GLU A 58 11.03 -4.64 -27.04
C GLU A 58 11.32 -3.61 -25.95
N VAL A 59 10.37 -2.70 -25.66
CA VAL A 59 10.54 -1.72 -24.58
C VAL A 59 10.59 -2.39 -23.20
N GLN A 60 9.93 -3.54 -23.02
CA GLN A 60 10.04 -4.30 -21.77
C GLN A 60 11.45 -4.86 -21.55
N ASN A 61 12.18 -5.15 -22.64
CA ASN A 61 13.55 -5.66 -22.58
C ASN A 61 14.62 -4.57 -22.35
N LEU A 62 14.26 -3.29 -22.42
CA LEU A 62 15.18 -2.17 -22.19
C LEU A 62 15.40 -1.88 -20.69
N PRO A 63 16.54 -1.28 -20.30
CA PRO A 63 16.78 -0.82 -18.93
C PRO A 63 15.79 0.29 -18.52
N ALA A 64 15.40 0.31 -17.24
CA ALA A 64 14.34 1.16 -16.68
C ALA A 64 14.51 2.66 -17.02
N SER A 65 15.75 3.16 -17.02
CA SER A 65 16.07 4.57 -17.32
C SER A 65 15.64 5.04 -18.71
N GLN A 66 15.56 4.14 -19.69
CA GLN A 66 15.18 4.49 -21.08
C GLN A 66 13.70 4.21 -21.38
N ARG A 67 13.01 3.40 -20.56
CA ARG A 67 11.63 2.94 -20.83
C ARG A 67 10.62 4.08 -20.91
N SER A 68 10.74 5.10 -20.07
CA SER A 68 9.80 6.24 -20.02
C SER A 68 9.72 7.00 -21.35
N THR A 69 10.88 7.21 -21.99
CA THR A 69 10.98 7.92 -23.27
C THR A 69 10.31 7.12 -24.40
N TYR A 70 10.56 5.81 -24.46
CA TYR A 70 9.99 4.94 -25.50
C TYR A 70 8.49 4.67 -25.28
N ASN A 71 8.04 4.55 -24.02
CA ASN A 71 6.61 4.41 -23.70
C ASN A 71 5.80 5.63 -24.15
N THR A 72 6.39 6.83 -24.08
CA THR A 72 5.75 8.05 -24.59
C THR A 72 5.57 7.99 -26.11
N LYS A 73 6.60 7.54 -26.84
CA LYS A 73 6.53 7.32 -28.30
C LYS A 73 5.48 6.28 -28.68
N ILE A 74 5.42 5.15 -27.98
CA ILE A 74 4.43 4.08 -28.25
C ILE A 74 3.00 4.61 -28.07
N ARG A 75 2.74 5.43 -27.05
CA ARG A 75 1.43 6.07 -26.87
C ARG A 75 1.08 6.97 -28.06
N GLN A 76 2.05 7.74 -28.57
CA GLN A 76 1.86 8.57 -29.75
C GLN A 76 1.54 7.73 -31.00
N TYR A 77 2.27 6.63 -31.22
CA TYR A 77 2.04 5.72 -32.34
C TYR A 77 0.67 5.03 -32.27
N ARG A 78 0.23 4.57 -31.08
CA ARG A 78 -1.13 4.06 -30.88
C ARG A 78 -2.21 5.07 -31.27
N ASN A 79 -2.05 6.32 -30.88
CA ASN A 79 -3.00 7.38 -31.24
C ASN A 79 -3.05 7.62 -32.77
N GLN A 80 -1.92 7.53 -33.46
CA GLN A 80 -1.85 7.67 -34.92
C GLN A 80 -2.50 6.49 -35.65
N THR A 81 -2.34 5.26 -35.13
CA THR A 81 -3.01 4.08 -35.69
C THR A 81 -4.51 4.15 -35.48
N GLU A 82 -4.97 4.61 -34.31
CA GLU A 82 -6.39 4.78 -34.01
C GLU A 82 -7.06 5.84 -34.90
N GLU A 83 -6.36 6.93 -35.23
CA GLU A 83 -6.84 7.94 -36.18
C GLU A 83 -7.08 7.34 -37.58
N SER A 84 -6.13 6.54 -38.08
CA SER A 84 -6.26 5.84 -39.37
C SER A 84 -7.41 4.83 -39.35
N LYS A 85 -7.57 4.09 -38.26
CA LYS A 85 -8.66 3.12 -38.06
C LYS A 85 -10.04 3.77 -38.04
N GLN A 86 -10.19 4.90 -37.33
CA GLN A 86 -11.44 5.65 -37.31
C GLN A 86 -11.83 6.14 -38.70
N ARG A 87 -10.84 6.59 -39.48
CA ARG A 87 -11.08 7.03 -40.86
C ARG A 87 -11.45 5.89 -41.80
N LEU A 88 -10.84 4.72 -41.64
CA LEU A 88 -11.23 3.50 -42.36
C LEU A 88 -12.69 3.12 -42.05
N SER A 89 -13.09 3.12 -40.77
CA SER A 89 -14.47 2.82 -40.37
C SER A 89 -15.48 3.74 -41.04
N GLN A 90 -15.20 5.05 -41.11
CA GLN A 90 -16.08 6.00 -41.78
C GLN A 90 -16.21 5.72 -43.28
N LEU A 91 -15.11 5.36 -43.95
CA LEU A 91 -15.11 5.05 -45.38
C LEU A 91 -15.81 3.72 -45.72
N LEU A 92 -15.73 2.74 -44.80
CA LEU A 92 -16.48 1.48 -44.88
C LEU A 92 -17.98 1.72 -44.72
N ASP A 93 -18.40 2.50 -43.71
CA ASP A 93 -19.81 2.87 -43.52
C ASP A 93 -20.38 3.60 -44.75
N ASP A 94 -19.60 4.51 -45.35
CA ASP A 94 -19.97 5.19 -46.59
C ASP A 94 -20.05 4.22 -47.79
N GLN A 95 -19.29 3.13 -47.80
CA GLN A 95 -19.31 2.12 -48.87
C GLN A 95 -20.55 1.24 -48.72
N ASP A 96 -20.80 0.74 -47.52
CA ASP A 96 -21.97 -0.08 -47.20
C ASP A 96 -23.26 0.69 -47.46
N LYS A 97 -23.29 1.99 -47.13
CA LYS A 97 -24.40 2.87 -47.47
C LYS A 97 -24.62 2.96 -48.99
N GLN A 98 -23.56 3.08 -49.79
CA GLN A 98 -23.69 3.14 -51.24
C GLN A 98 -24.13 1.81 -51.86
N GLU A 99 -23.64 0.67 -51.35
CA GLU A 99 -24.06 -0.66 -51.78
C GLU A 99 -25.54 -0.94 -51.43
N LEU A 100 -25.96 -0.53 -50.23
CA LEU A 100 -27.31 -0.76 -49.72
C LEU A 100 -28.37 0.10 -50.42
N PHE A 101 -28.07 1.37 -50.70
CA PHE A 101 -29.04 2.29 -51.32
C PHE A 101 -28.96 2.34 -52.84
N GLY A 102 -27.85 1.87 -53.43
CA GLY A 102 -27.64 1.83 -54.87
C GLY A 102 -27.68 3.21 -55.54
N ASN A 103 -27.12 3.30 -56.74
CA ASN A 103 -27.12 4.52 -57.55
C ASN A 103 -28.52 4.87 -58.15
N ARG A 104 -29.62 4.48 -57.48
CA ARG A 104 -31.00 4.50 -58.02
C ARG A 104 -31.91 5.57 -57.40
N TYR A 105 -31.37 6.41 -56.52
CA TYR A 105 -32.12 7.51 -55.89
C TYR A 105 -31.69 8.91 -56.34
N SER A 106 -30.85 8.99 -57.37
CA SER A 106 -30.72 10.22 -58.15
C SER A 106 -31.66 10.13 -59.35
N ASP A 107 -32.77 10.85 -59.23
CA ASP A 107 -33.67 11.25 -60.31
C ASP A 107 -34.98 10.45 -60.47
N HIS A 108 -36.05 11.23 -60.58
CA HIS A 108 -37.45 10.93 -60.92
C HIS A 108 -38.50 10.66 -59.82
N ASP A 109 -39.37 11.66 -59.73
CA ASP A 109 -40.69 11.79 -59.11
C ASP A 109 -41.71 10.75 -59.62
N ASP A 110 -42.43 10.08 -58.72
CA ASP A 110 -43.82 9.67 -58.99
C ASP A 110 -44.61 9.55 -57.67
N GLY A 111 -45.57 10.45 -57.50
CA GLY A 111 -46.32 10.68 -56.27
C GLY A 111 -47.63 9.88 -56.19
N ILE A 112 -48.10 9.71 -54.95
CA ILE A 112 -49.46 9.30 -54.52
C ILE A 112 -49.63 7.81 -54.13
N HIS A 113 -49.18 6.82 -54.90
CA HIS A 113 -49.30 5.41 -54.44
C HIS A 113 -48.19 5.00 -53.46
N ASP A 114 -47.01 5.59 -53.61
CA ASP A 114 -45.85 5.30 -52.74
C ASP A 114 -45.96 6.01 -51.38
N SER A 115 -46.72 7.11 -51.28
CA SER A 115 -46.90 7.85 -50.03
C SER A 115 -47.74 7.08 -49.00
N GLN A 116 -48.82 6.40 -49.42
CA GLN A 116 -49.62 5.54 -48.53
C GLN A 116 -48.83 4.31 -48.08
N ARG A 117 -48.10 3.66 -48.99
CA ARG A 117 -47.24 2.52 -48.64
C ARG A 117 -46.09 2.94 -47.71
N LYS A 118 -45.42 4.06 -48.00
CA LYS A 118 -44.41 4.67 -47.11
C LYS A 118 -44.99 5.00 -45.75
N GLN A 119 -46.21 5.53 -45.68
CA GLN A 119 -46.87 5.82 -44.41
C GLN A 119 -47.18 4.56 -43.60
N LEU A 120 -47.64 3.47 -44.23
CA LEU A 120 -47.85 2.19 -43.56
C LEU A 120 -46.54 1.56 -43.08
N LEU A 121 -45.49 1.58 -43.90
CA LEU A 121 -44.15 1.10 -43.51
C LEU A 121 -43.54 1.95 -42.39
N ASN A 122 -43.76 3.27 -42.41
CA ASN A 122 -43.33 4.17 -41.34
C ASN A 122 -44.07 3.90 -40.03
N ASN A 123 -45.38 3.63 -40.09
CA ASN A 123 -46.15 3.22 -38.91
C ASN A 123 -45.69 1.85 -38.40
N GLN A 124 -45.48 0.87 -39.29
CA GLN A 124 -44.99 -0.46 -38.91
C GLN A 124 -43.60 -0.37 -38.28
N SER A 125 -42.66 0.34 -38.88
CA SER A 125 -41.32 0.52 -38.31
C SER A 125 -41.31 1.31 -37.00
N SER A 126 -42.32 2.16 -36.76
CA SER A 126 -42.50 2.85 -35.48
C SER A 126 -43.06 1.93 -34.40
N LEU A 127 -43.99 1.04 -34.77
CA LEU A 127 -44.52 0.00 -33.88
C LEU A 127 -43.45 -1.05 -33.54
N ASP A 128 -42.66 -1.49 -34.51
CA ASP A 128 -41.56 -2.43 -34.29
C ASP A 128 -40.51 -1.82 -33.35
N ARG A 129 -40.14 -0.55 -33.56
CA ARG A 129 -39.26 0.18 -32.64
C ARG A 129 -39.84 0.34 -31.24
N SER A 130 -41.14 0.59 -31.13
CA SER A 130 -41.81 0.71 -29.82
C SER A 130 -41.87 -0.63 -29.10
N THR A 131 -42.11 -1.71 -29.82
CA THR A 131 -42.13 -3.08 -29.29
C THR A 131 -40.74 -3.49 -28.81
N GLN A 132 -39.70 -3.20 -29.61
CA GLN A 132 -38.31 -3.45 -29.24
C GLN A 132 -37.93 -2.68 -27.97
N ARG A 133 -38.28 -1.39 -27.89
CA ARG A 133 -38.05 -0.58 -26.68
C ARG A 133 -38.76 -1.13 -25.45
N LEU A 134 -39.97 -1.65 -25.59
CA LEU A 134 -40.70 -2.27 -24.48
C LEU A 134 -40.04 -3.57 -24.03
N GLN A 135 -39.59 -4.41 -24.96
CA GLN A 135 -38.84 -5.63 -24.64
C GLN A 135 -37.51 -5.32 -23.97
N ASP A 136 -36.78 -4.32 -24.45
CA ASP A 136 -35.53 -3.87 -23.84
C ASP A 136 -35.79 -3.26 -22.45
N SER A 137 -36.86 -2.48 -22.28
CA SER A 137 -37.25 -1.94 -20.97
C SER A 137 -37.62 -3.05 -19.98
N GLN A 138 -38.33 -4.08 -20.43
CA GLN A 138 -38.66 -5.24 -19.61
C GLN A 138 -37.42 -6.04 -19.24
N ARG A 139 -36.48 -6.22 -20.17
CA ARG A 139 -35.19 -6.89 -19.91
C ARG A 139 -34.40 -6.13 -18.84
N VAL A 140 -34.23 -4.82 -19.00
CA VAL A 140 -33.51 -3.96 -18.05
C VAL A 140 -34.21 -3.95 -16.69
N ALA A 141 -35.56 -3.94 -16.65
CA ALA A 141 -36.31 -4.01 -15.40
C ALA A 141 -36.06 -5.33 -14.64
N LEU A 142 -36.06 -6.46 -15.34
CA LEU A 142 -35.75 -7.77 -14.74
C LEU A 142 -34.30 -7.87 -14.27
N GLU A 143 -33.36 -7.30 -15.02
CA GLU A 143 -31.95 -7.20 -14.61
C GLU A 143 -31.81 -6.34 -13.36
N THR A 144 -32.52 -5.20 -13.29
CA THR A 144 -32.54 -4.32 -12.12
C THR A 144 -33.14 -5.01 -10.90
N GLU A 145 -34.21 -5.79 -11.07
CA GLU A 145 -34.80 -6.60 -10.00
C GLU A 145 -33.81 -7.65 -9.48
N SER A 146 -33.12 -8.34 -10.39
CA SER A 146 -32.08 -9.32 -10.05
C SER A 146 -30.93 -8.68 -9.26
N ILE A 147 -30.41 -7.55 -9.73
CA ILE A 147 -29.36 -6.79 -9.05
C ILE A 147 -29.83 -6.35 -7.65
N GLY A 148 -31.05 -5.80 -7.56
CA GLY A 148 -31.65 -5.42 -6.28
C GLY A 148 -31.77 -6.60 -5.31
N GLY A 149 -32.16 -7.78 -5.81
CA GLY A 149 -32.19 -9.02 -5.03
C GLY A 149 -30.82 -9.42 -4.49
N ASN A 150 -29.79 -9.32 -5.32
CA ASN A 150 -28.41 -9.63 -4.92
C ASN A 150 -27.89 -8.64 -3.87
N ILE A 151 -28.14 -7.33 -4.03
CA ILE A 151 -27.78 -6.31 -3.04
C ILE A 151 -28.45 -6.59 -1.70
N LEU A 152 -29.74 -6.96 -1.69
CA LEU A 152 -30.44 -7.28 -0.45
C LEU A 152 -29.87 -8.52 0.25
N ASN A 153 -29.42 -9.51 -0.52
CA ASN A 153 -28.75 -10.70 0.03
C ASN A 153 -27.38 -10.34 0.61
N ASP A 154 -26.61 -9.50 -0.08
CA ASP A 154 -25.30 -9.05 0.41
C ASP A 154 -25.45 -8.19 1.69
N LEU A 155 -26.38 -7.24 1.71
CA LEU A 155 -26.67 -6.43 2.90
C LEU A 155 -27.10 -7.30 4.10
N ARG A 156 -27.81 -8.42 3.87
CA ARG A 156 -28.12 -9.39 4.92
C ARG A 156 -26.87 -10.10 5.42
N ALA A 157 -26.00 -10.56 4.52
CA ALA A 157 -24.74 -11.22 4.88
C ALA A 157 -23.81 -10.27 5.65
N GLN A 158 -23.67 -9.02 5.19
CA GLN A 158 -22.91 -7.98 5.89
C GLN A 158 -23.47 -7.70 7.28
N ARG A 159 -24.81 -7.62 7.42
CA ARG A 159 -25.45 -7.46 8.73
C ARG A 159 -25.11 -8.62 9.68
N GLU A 160 -25.11 -9.85 9.17
CA GLU A 160 -24.74 -11.03 9.96
C GLU A 160 -23.27 -10.99 10.39
N GLN A 161 -22.35 -10.59 9.49
CA GLN A 161 -20.94 -10.39 9.83
C GLN A 161 -20.75 -9.32 10.90
N ILE A 162 -21.43 -8.17 10.80
CA ILE A 162 -21.37 -7.10 11.79
C ILE A 162 -21.90 -7.58 13.15
N MET A 163 -22.99 -8.34 13.16
CA MET A 163 -23.52 -8.94 14.38
C MET A 163 -22.54 -9.94 15.00
N GLY A 164 -21.91 -10.80 14.19
CA GLY A 164 -20.88 -11.73 14.67
C GLY A 164 -19.65 -11.01 15.22
N ALA A 165 -19.19 -9.94 14.56
CA ALA A 165 -18.10 -9.10 15.06
C ALA A 165 -18.48 -8.43 16.38
N ARG A 166 -19.71 -7.93 16.51
CA ARG A 166 -20.20 -7.32 17.75
C ARG A 166 -20.29 -8.32 18.90
N ASP A 167 -20.76 -9.54 18.64
CA ASP A 167 -20.88 -10.60 19.65
C ASP A 167 -19.49 -11.07 20.13
N THR A 168 -18.53 -11.20 19.21
CA THR A 168 -17.13 -11.54 19.56
C THR A 168 -16.46 -10.44 20.37
N LEU A 169 -16.67 -9.17 20.02
CA LEU A 169 -16.21 -8.03 20.82
C LEU A 169 -16.82 -8.02 22.23
N THR A 170 -18.13 -8.26 22.34
CA THR A 170 -18.82 -8.33 23.64
C THR A 170 -18.27 -9.48 24.50
N ALA A 171 -17.94 -10.61 23.89
CA ALA A 171 -17.28 -11.72 24.58
C ALA A 171 -15.85 -11.36 25.03
N ALA A 172 -15.07 -10.68 24.19
CA ALA A 172 -13.73 -10.21 24.51
C ALA A 172 -13.72 -9.24 25.70
N ASP A 173 -14.66 -8.27 25.73
CA ASP A 173 -14.83 -7.36 26.86
C ASP A 173 -15.09 -8.11 28.16
N GLY A 174 -15.91 -9.17 28.13
CA GLY A 174 -16.12 -10.05 29.28
C GLY A 174 -14.85 -10.73 29.80
N TYR A 175 -13.92 -11.11 28.90
CA TYR A 175 -12.62 -11.68 29.29
C TYR A 175 -11.67 -10.62 29.85
N ILE A 176 -11.68 -9.41 29.31
CA ILE A 176 -10.91 -8.27 29.83
C ILE A 176 -11.38 -7.97 31.25
N ASP A 177 -12.69 -7.92 31.48
CA ASP A 177 -13.29 -7.65 32.80
C ASP A 177 -12.88 -8.67 33.86
N LYS A 178 -12.87 -9.97 33.48
CA LYS A 178 -12.37 -11.04 34.34
C LYS A 178 -10.87 -10.89 34.61
N SER A 179 -10.10 -10.57 33.57
CA SER A 179 -8.64 -10.37 33.68
C SER A 179 -8.27 -9.18 34.56
N VAL A 180 -9.04 -8.08 34.50
CA VAL A 180 -8.86 -6.93 35.39
C VAL A 180 -9.18 -7.30 36.83
N LYS A 181 -10.25 -8.07 37.07
CA LYS A 181 -10.59 -8.57 38.43
C LYS A 181 -9.49 -9.46 38.99
N THR A 182 -8.94 -10.38 38.19
CA THR A 182 -7.83 -11.25 38.64
C THR A 182 -6.56 -10.46 38.89
N LEU A 183 -6.17 -9.54 37.98
CA LEU A 183 -5.02 -8.65 38.16
C LEU A 183 -5.14 -7.80 39.44
N LYS A 184 -6.33 -7.25 39.72
CA LYS A 184 -6.58 -6.48 40.96
C LYS A 184 -6.41 -7.36 42.21
N SER A 185 -6.84 -8.63 42.15
CA SER A 185 -6.65 -9.59 43.24
C SER A 185 -5.17 -9.96 43.46
N ILE A 186 -4.41 -10.14 42.37
CA ILE A 186 -2.97 -10.43 42.40
C ILE A 186 -2.20 -9.22 42.94
N SER A 187 -2.51 -8.02 42.44
CA SER A 187 -1.91 -6.76 42.91
C SER A 187 -2.10 -6.56 44.42
N ARG A 188 -3.32 -6.81 44.92
CA ARG A 188 -3.59 -6.72 46.37
C ARG A 188 -2.77 -7.72 47.19
N ARG A 189 -2.58 -8.95 46.71
CA ARG A 189 -1.73 -9.97 47.35
C ARG A 189 -0.25 -9.57 47.33
N ILE A 190 0.25 -9.00 46.22
CA ILE A 190 1.63 -8.52 46.11
C ILE A 190 1.90 -7.40 47.12
N THR A 191 1.00 -6.43 47.23
CA THR A 191 1.14 -5.32 48.19
C THR A 191 1.12 -5.83 49.63
N ALA A 192 0.22 -6.77 49.97
CA ALA A 192 0.20 -7.39 51.29
C ALA A 192 1.51 -8.14 51.60
N ASN A 193 2.03 -8.92 50.65
CA ASN A 193 3.30 -9.64 50.83
C ASN A 193 4.50 -8.68 50.99
N LYS A 194 4.49 -7.53 50.30
CA LYS A 194 5.51 -6.47 50.50
C LYS A 194 5.47 -5.89 51.91
N PHE A 195 4.29 -5.64 52.47
CA PHE A 195 4.18 -5.17 53.86
C PHE A 195 4.70 -6.22 54.86
N ILE A 196 4.38 -7.50 54.64
CA ILE A 196 4.87 -8.60 55.48
C ILE A 196 6.40 -8.68 55.42
N SER A 197 7.01 -8.61 54.22
CA SER A 197 8.46 -8.69 54.09
C SER A 197 9.16 -7.50 54.74
N TYR A 198 8.64 -6.28 54.59
CA TYR A 198 9.19 -5.10 55.28
C TYR A 198 9.07 -5.20 56.80
N ALA A 199 7.98 -5.75 57.33
CA ALA A 199 7.83 -5.98 58.76
C ALA A 199 8.87 -6.98 59.30
N ILE A 200 9.10 -8.08 58.59
CA ILE A 200 10.12 -9.09 58.97
C ILE A 200 11.52 -8.46 58.97
N ILE A 201 11.87 -7.71 57.92
CA ILE A 201 13.16 -7.02 57.81
C ILE A 201 13.35 -6.05 58.99
N ALA A 202 12.33 -5.28 59.35
CA ALA A 202 12.39 -4.35 60.48
C ALA A 202 12.62 -5.07 61.82
N VAL A 203 11.94 -6.20 62.05
CA VAL A 203 12.14 -7.04 63.25
C VAL A 203 13.56 -7.60 63.31
N LEU A 204 14.08 -8.10 62.19
CA LEU A 204 15.45 -8.62 62.11
C LEU A 204 16.49 -7.52 62.40
N ILE A 205 16.30 -6.33 61.85
CA ILE A 205 17.17 -5.18 62.13
C ILE A 205 17.15 -4.83 63.61
N LEU A 206 15.96 -4.79 64.23
CA LEU A 206 15.81 -4.51 65.67
C LEU A 206 16.53 -5.57 66.51
N LEU A 207 16.38 -6.86 66.19
CA LEU A 207 17.09 -7.94 66.87
C LEU A 207 18.61 -7.82 66.73
N ILE A 208 19.12 -7.48 65.54
CA ILE A 208 20.55 -7.24 65.33
C ILE A 208 21.04 -6.11 66.22
N PHE A 209 20.32 -4.98 66.29
CA PHE A 209 20.66 -3.88 67.20
C PHE A 209 20.65 -4.31 68.67
N LEU A 210 19.67 -5.11 69.09
CA LEU A 210 19.57 -5.64 70.45
C LEU A 210 20.77 -6.54 70.80
N VAL A 211 21.18 -7.41 69.87
CA VAL A 211 22.36 -8.27 70.03
C VAL A 211 23.64 -7.43 70.08
N LEU A 212 23.80 -6.45 69.21
CA LEU A 212 24.97 -5.57 69.24
C LEU A 212 25.04 -4.77 70.55
N ALA A 213 23.90 -4.30 71.07
CA ALA A 213 23.81 -3.63 72.37
C ALA A 213 24.19 -4.57 73.52
N SER A 214 23.71 -5.82 73.52
CA SER A 214 24.02 -6.81 74.57
C SER A 214 25.48 -7.27 74.52
N VAL A 215 26.06 -7.42 73.33
CA VAL A 215 27.49 -7.70 73.15
C VAL A 215 28.34 -6.54 73.63
N ARG A 216 27.96 -5.29 73.32
CA ARG A 216 28.66 -4.09 73.79
C ARG A 216 28.58 -3.96 75.32
N ALA A 217 27.41 -4.23 75.92
CA ALA A 217 27.23 -4.27 77.38
C ALA A 217 28.10 -5.36 78.04
N SER A 218 28.16 -6.54 77.43
CA SER A 218 29.00 -7.65 77.89
C SER A 218 30.51 -7.34 77.76
N ALA A 219 30.91 -6.64 76.70
CA ALA A 219 32.28 -6.18 76.52
C ALA A 219 32.65 -5.10 77.56
N THR A 220 31.75 -4.16 77.87
CA THR A 220 31.99 -3.18 78.94
C THR A 220 32.10 -3.82 80.33
N MET A 221 31.35 -4.89 80.62
CA MET A 221 31.50 -5.64 81.88
C MET A 221 32.81 -6.45 81.93
N ARG A 222 33.30 -6.99 80.80
CA ARG A 222 34.58 -7.74 80.76
C ARG A 222 35.83 -6.87 80.89
N VAL A 223 35.76 -5.57 80.59
CA VAL A 223 36.92 -4.66 80.73
C VAL A 223 37.26 -4.38 82.20
N GLN A 224 36.38 -4.68 83.15
CA GLN A 224 36.68 -4.52 84.59
C GLN A 224 37.26 -5.76 85.28
N SER A 225 37.27 -6.93 84.62
CA SER A 225 37.67 -8.21 85.25
C SER A 225 38.82 -8.95 84.55
N ALA A 226 39.51 -8.35 83.59
CA ALA A 226 40.55 -9.01 82.80
C ALA A 226 41.92 -8.33 82.97
N GLY A 227 42.41 -8.28 84.22
CA GLY A 227 43.84 -8.28 84.50
C GLY A 227 44.29 -9.72 84.76
N VAL A 228 45.32 -10.16 84.03
CA VAL A 228 46.10 -11.40 84.22
C VAL A 228 45.52 -12.68 83.61
N ALA A 229 46.10 -13.12 82.47
CA ALA A 229 46.86 -14.39 82.36
C ALA A 229 46.98 -14.85 80.90
N LEU A 230 48.23 -14.81 80.41
CA LEU A 230 48.75 -15.55 79.25
C LEU A 230 48.68 -17.07 79.50
N HIS A 231 48.54 -17.88 78.43
CA HIS A 231 49.62 -18.70 77.83
C HIS A 231 49.11 -19.99 77.14
N LYS A 232 49.43 -20.09 75.83
CA LYS A 232 49.79 -21.24 74.96
C LYS A 232 49.20 -22.66 75.15
N ASN A 233 48.74 -23.23 74.02
CA ASN A 233 49.22 -24.46 73.32
C ASN A 233 48.03 -25.15 72.62
N LEU A 234 48.00 -25.26 71.28
CA LEU A 234 48.62 -26.30 70.44
C LEU A 234 48.06 -27.70 70.68
N ILE A 235 47.30 -28.23 69.70
CA ILE A 235 47.32 -29.63 69.21
C ILE A 235 46.49 -29.69 67.92
N ALA A 236 47.13 -30.18 66.87
CA ALA A 236 46.52 -30.59 65.62
C ALA A 236 46.05 -32.04 65.72
N THR A 237 44.94 -32.39 65.07
CA THR A 237 44.71 -33.75 64.56
C THR A 237 43.81 -33.72 63.33
N ALA A 238 44.33 -34.35 62.28
CA ALA A 238 43.70 -34.57 60.99
C ALA A 238 42.69 -35.72 61.05
N MET A 239 41.63 -35.65 60.23
CA MET A 239 40.94 -36.84 59.70
C MET A 239 40.08 -36.47 58.49
N LYS A 240 40.44 -37.04 57.34
CA LYS A 240 39.60 -37.21 56.13
C LYS A 240 39.04 -38.64 56.21
N PRO A 241 37.88 -38.96 55.62
CA PRO A 241 37.97 -39.53 54.26
C PRO A 241 36.77 -39.31 53.30
N LYS A 242 37.14 -39.29 52.01
CA LYS A 242 36.49 -39.85 50.79
C LYS A 242 34.97 -40.09 50.75
N GLY A 243 34.34 -39.46 49.75
CA GLY A 243 33.09 -39.93 49.11
C GLY A 243 33.12 -39.60 47.61
N LYS A 244 32.98 -40.63 46.77
CA LYS A 244 33.13 -40.65 45.30
C LYS A 244 31.92 -40.06 44.58
N LEU A 245 32.19 -39.55 43.37
CA LEU A 245 31.24 -39.26 42.29
C LEU A 245 30.22 -40.37 42.07
N ARG A 246 29.00 -39.99 41.67
CA ARG A 246 28.22 -40.69 40.63
C ARG A 246 27.36 -39.70 39.86
N THR A 247 27.71 -39.55 38.60
CA THR A 247 26.88 -39.07 37.49
C THR A 247 25.90 -40.17 37.04
N ASN A 248 24.85 -39.74 36.33
CA ASN A 248 23.81 -40.47 35.57
C ASN A 248 22.41 -40.10 36.11
N GLY A 249 21.43 -39.70 35.31
CA GLY A 249 21.32 -39.57 33.87
C GLY A 249 19.85 -39.33 33.51
N HIS A 250 19.65 -38.54 32.46
CA HIS A 250 18.51 -38.55 31.52
C HIS A 250 17.07 -38.52 32.07
N LEU A 251 16.51 -37.31 32.17
CA LEU A 251 15.10 -37.07 31.88
C LEU A 251 15.04 -36.29 30.57
N GLN A 252 14.89 -37.01 29.45
CA GLN A 252 14.66 -36.42 28.13
C GLN A 252 13.19 -35.96 28.06
N GLY A 253 12.94 -34.73 28.53
CA GLY A 253 11.73 -34.00 28.20
C GLY A 253 11.88 -33.38 26.82
N THR A 254 11.09 -33.84 25.86
CA THR A 254 10.96 -33.20 24.55
C THR A 254 10.28 -31.84 24.71
N PHE A 255 11.06 -30.79 24.95
CA PHE A 255 10.58 -29.42 24.76
C PHE A 255 10.42 -29.19 23.27
N ARG A 256 9.18 -29.18 22.79
CA ARG A 256 8.84 -28.51 21.52
C ARG A 256 9.16 -27.04 21.71
N GLY A 257 10.18 -26.55 21.01
CA GLY A 257 10.46 -25.12 20.93
C GLY A 257 9.26 -24.41 20.30
N LEU A 258 8.68 -23.47 21.02
CA LEU A 258 7.82 -22.47 20.41
C LEU A 258 8.74 -21.53 19.63
N HIS A 259 8.55 -21.45 18.32
CA HIS A 259 9.18 -20.42 17.53
C HIS A 259 8.53 -19.08 17.90
N THR A 260 9.27 -18.19 18.55
CA THR A 260 8.92 -16.78 18.58
C THR A 260 9.38 -16.19 17.26
N SER A 261 8.45 -15.72 16.43
CA SER A 261 8.81 -14.74 15.41
C SER A 261 9.45 -13.54 16.12
N ALA A 262 10.41 -12.88 15.48
CA ALA A 262 10.89 -11.59 15.96
C ALA A 262 9.66 -10.66 16.12
N PRO A 263 9.54 -9.90 17.21
CA PRO A 263 8.46 -8.95 17.36
C PRO A 263 8.52 -7.96 16.19
N LEU A 264 7.46 -7.94 15.38
CA LEU A 264 7.14 -6.81 14.51
C LEU A 264 6.72 -5.68 15.44
N PHE A 265 7.66 -4.79 15.70
CA PHE A 265 7.41 -3.58 16.46
C PHE A 265 6.46 -2.70 15.66
N HIS A 266 5.30 -2.39 16.24
CA HIS A 266 4.36 -1.43 15.67
C HIS A 266 4.95 -0.04 15.87
N GLY A 267 4.86 0.84 14.87
CA GLY A 267 5.46 2.18 14.80
C GLY A 267 5.35 2.96 16.11
N HIS A 268 6.42 2.91 16.90
CA HIS A 268 6.54 3.62 18.15
C HIS A 268 7.79 4.48 18.00
N ILE A 269 7.60 5.79 17.97
CA ILE A 269 8.71 6.74 17.94
C ILE A 269 9.64 6.43 19.10
N HIS A 270 10.90 6.25 18.79
CA HIS A 270 11.92 6.04 19.79
C HIS A 270 12.28 7.40 20.40
N LYS A 271 12.22 7.51 21.74
CA LYS A 271 12.78 8.69 22.41
C LYS A 271 14.29 8.72 22.17
N PRO A 272 14.85 9.83 21.67
CA PRO A 272 16.27 9.91 21.38
C PRO A 272 17.09 9.71 22.66
N LYS A 273 18.26 9.08 22.52
CA LYS A 273 19.22 8.97 23.62
C LYS A 273 19.90 10.34 23.78
N PRO A 274 20.23 10.77 25.02
CA PRO A 274 20.90 12.04 25.23
C PRO A 274 22.22 12.10 24.43
N GLY A 275 22.29 12.97 23.43
CA GLY A 275 23.46 13.18 22.56
C GLY A 275 23.42 12.53 21.16
N GLU A 276 22.34 11.84 20.79
CA GLU A 276 22.11 11.29 19.42
C GLU A 276 20.77 11.80 18.84
N GLU A 277 20.44 13.07 19.10
CA GLU A 277 19.22 13.73 18.61
C GLU A 277 19.42 14.22 17.18
N LEU A 278 18.54 13.82 16.27
CA LEU A 278 18.51 14.29 14.89
C LEU A 278 17.39 15.33 14.73
N HIS A 279 17.58 16.29 13.84
CA HIS A 279 16.60 17.35 13.59
C HIS A 279 15.96 17.18 12.21
N ILE A 280 14.64 17.33 12.15
CA ILE A 280 13.89 17.36 10.89
C ILE A 280 12.92 18.54 10.88
N THR A 281 12.83 19.24 9.75
CA THR A 281 11.91 20.37 9.57
C THR A 281 10.85 20.05 8.52
N PHE A 282 9.58 20.11 8.93
CA PHE A 282 8.42 19.99 8.06
C PHE A 282 7.89 21.37 7.70
N ILE A 283 7.71 21.62 6.39
CA ILE A 283 6.99 22.77 5.86
C ILE A 283 5.55 22.33 5.61
N THR A 284 4.61 22.88 6.36
CA THR A 284 3.18 22.55 6.25
C THR A 284 2.55 23.18 5.01
N LYS A 285 1.32 22.77 4.70
CA LYS A 285 0.49 23.32 3.62
C LYS A 285 0.28 24.83 3.75
N ASP A 286 0.29 25.34 4.98
CA ASP A 286 0.13 26.77 5.30
C ASP A 286 1.45 27.56 5.18
N GLY A 287 2.57 26.87 4.88
CA GLY A 287 3.91 27.45 4.80
C GLY A 287 4.61 27.64 6.15
N SER A 288 4.01 27.16 7.25
CA SER A 288 4.69 27.18 8.56
C SER A 288 5.76 26.10 8.63
N GLN A 289 6.90 26.42 9.26
CA GLN A 289 8.01 25.49 9.44
C GLN A 289 7.98 24.97 10.88
N HIS A 290 8.01 23.64 11.03
CA HIS A 290 8.05 22.98 12.32
C HIS A 290 9.26 22.05 12.37
N THR A 291 10.15 22.31 13.33
CA THR A 291 11.36 21.50 13.54
C THR A 291 11.14 20.57 14.74
N PHE A 292 11.50 19.30 14.58
CA PHE A 292 11.33 18.26 15.60
C PHE A 292 12.63 17.52 15.84
N GLU A 293 12.79 17.08 17.09
CA GLU A 293 13.87 16.20 17.54
C GLU A 293 13.40 14.74 17.44
N VAL A 294 14.19 13.92 16.73
CA VAL A 294 13.83 12.54 16.37
C VAL A 294 15.02 11.59 16.57
N ALA A 295 14.75 10.30 16.71
CA ALA A 295 15.77 9.27 16.84
C ALA A 295 16.13 8.66 15.48
N GLU A 296 17.33 8.08 15.40
CA GLU A 296 17.77 7.31 14.23
C GLU A 296 16.85 6.10 14.00
N GLY A 297 16.43 5.89 12.76
CA GLY A 297 15.60 4.77 12.31
C GLY A 297 14.09 5.04 12.28
N ASP A 298 13.62 6.16 12.86
CA ASP A 298 12.21 6.56 12.76
C ASP A 298 11.89 7.02 11.33
N ASN A 299 10.68 6.69 10.83
CA ASN A 299 10.25 7.10 9.50
C ASN A 299 9.50 8.45 9.54
N LEU A 300 9.49 9.18 8.41
CA LEU A 300 8.89 10.52 8.35
C LEU A 300 7.38 10.50 8.61
N LEU A 301 6.69 9.43 8.24
CA LEU A 301 5.25 9.28 8.48
C LEU A 301 4.92 9.20 9.99
N ASP A 302 5.64 8.37 10.74
CA ASP A 302 5.47 8.16 12.17
C ASP A 302 5.79 9.45 12.92
N ILE A 303 6.88 10.13 12.52
CA ILE A 303 7.25 11.46 13.04
C ILE A 303 6.11 12.45 12.82
N ALA A 304 5.59 12.55 11.61
CA ALA A 304 4.50 13.46 11.29
C ALA A 304 3.23 13.15 12.11
N GLN A 305 2.87 11.88 12.25
CA GLN A 305 1.70 11.47 13.02
C GLN A 305 1.84 11.73 14.51
N ALA A 306 3.00 11.48 15.12
CA ALA A 306 3.18 11.70 16.55
C ALA A 306 3.16 13.18 16.95
N TYR A 307 3.64 14.06 16.07
CA TYR A 307 3.58 15.50 16.26
C TYR A 307 2.28 16.13 15.71
N ASN A 308 1.32 15.31 15.28
CA ASN A 308 0.00 15.72 14.75
C ASN A 308 0.09 16.68 13.56
N LEU A 309 1.05 16.46 12.65
CA LEU A 309 1.08 17.12 11.36
C LEU A 309 -0.01 16.55 10.44
N ASP A 310 -0.51 17.37 9.52
CA ASP A 310 -1.57 17.01 8.56
C ASP A 310 -1.04 16.13 7.41
N MET A 311 -0.54 14.95 7.76
CA MET A 311 -0.11 13.89 6.86
C MET A 311 -1.01 12.67 7.06
N GLU A 312 -1.71 12.25 6.01
CA GLU A 312 -2.76 11.22 6.11
C GLU A 312 -2.19 9.81 6.36
N GLY A 313 -1.29 9.33 5.49
CA GLY A 313 -0.72 7.99 5.59
C GLY A 313 -1.75 6.86 5.65
N ALA A 314 -2.73 6.84 4.74
CA ALA A 314 -3.90 5.96 4.79
C ALA A 314 -3.59 4.44 4.86
N CYS A 315 -2.47 4.01 4.30
CA CYS A 315 -2.03 2.61 4.28
C CYS A 315 -1.08 2.23 5.44
N GLY A 316 -0.86 3.14 6.40
CA GLY A 316 -0.01 2.91 7.57
C GLY A 316 1.45 2.58 7.23
N GLY A 317 1.96 3.11 6.11
CA GLY A 317 3.36 2.92 5.69
C GLY A 317 3.66 1.65 4.91
N SER A 318 2.65 0.89 4.47
CA SER A 318 2.83 -0.37 3.72
C SER A 318 3.13 -0.20 2.22
N CYS A 319 3.57 0.98 1.78
CA CYS A 319 3.77 1.33 0.36
C CYS A 319 2.56 1.03 -0.57
N ALA A 320 1.34 1.12 -0.04
CA ALA A 320 0.10 0.81 -0.79
C ALA A 320 -0.73 2.06 -1.14
N CYS A 321 -0.18 3.25 -0.90
CA CYS A 321 -0.87 4.52 -1.07
C CYS A 321 0.13 5.68 -1.24
N SER A 322 -0.30 6.75 -1.90
CA SER A 322 0.51 7.96 -2.15
C SER A 322 0.16 9.13 -1.23
N THR A 323 -0.59 8.89 -0.15
CA THR A 323 -1.04 9.92 0.80
C THR A 323 0.02 10.38 1.79
N CYS A 324 1.19 9.74 1.80
CA CYS A 324 2.38 10.12 2.56
C CYS A 324 3.44 10.82 1.69
N HIS A 325 3.06 11.29 0.50
CA HIS A 325 3.93 12.03 -0.40
C HIS A 325 4.51 13.28 0.26
N VAL A 326 5.83 13.44 0.17
CA VAL A 326 6.59 14.60 0.63
C VAL A 326 7.58 15.05 -0.44
N ILE A 327 7.91 16.33 -0.45
CA ILE A 327 8.93 16.92 -1.33
C ILE A 327 10.18 17.16 -0.50
N VAL A 328 11.28 16.51 -0.87
CA VAL A 328 12.56 16.63 -0.16
C VAL A 328 13.36 17.80 -0.72
N ASP A 329 14.10 18.50 0.15
CA ASP A 329 15.06 19.55 -0.25
C ASP A 329 16.18 18.93 -1.11
N PRO A 330 16.49 19.49 -2.31
CA PRO A 330 17.49 18.91 -3.22
C PRO A 330 18.86 18.66 -2.59
N GLU A 331 19.25 19.43 -1.57
CA GLU A 331 20.53 19.28 -0.87
C GLU A 331 20.68 17.91 -0.18
N PHE A 332 19.59 17.32 0.29
CA PHE A 332 19.58 16.04 0.99
C PHE A 332 19.05 14.89 0.13
N TYR A 333 18.58 15.17 -1.09
CA TYR A 333 17.94 14.17 -1.93
C TYR A 333 18.92 13.07 -2.37
N ASP A 334 20.16 13.45 -2.69
CA ASP A 334 21.22 12.53 -3.13
C ASP A 334 21.72 11.58 -2.02
N GLU A 335 21.46 11.93 -0.75
CA GLU A 335 21.84 11.10 0.41
C GLU A 335 20.77 10.04 0.74
N ILE A 336 19.56 10.18 0.20
CA ILE A 336 18.45 9.24 0.42
C ILE A 336 18.53 8.13 -0.65
N PRO A 337 18.33 6.85 -0.29
CA PRO A 337 18.30 5.75 -1.26
C PRO A 337 17.24 6.00 -2.33
N GLU A 338 17.55 5.78 -3.60
CA GLU A 338 16.59 5.93 -4.71
C GLU A 338 15.29 5.14 -4.47
N PRO A 339 14.13 5.63 -4.95
CA PRO A 339 12.85 4.95 -4.76
C PRO A 339 12.81 3.60 -5.48
N ASP A 340 12.29 2.58 -4.79
CA ASP A 340 12.02 1.27 -5.38
C ASP A 340 10.89 1.34 -6.43
N ASP A 341 10.79 0.33 -7.31
CA ASP A 341 9.77 0.28 -8.38
C ASP A 341 8.34 0.41 -7.83
N ASP A 342 8.03 -0.30 -6.72
CA ASP A 342 6.72 -0.21 -6.06
C ASP A 342 6.45 1.19 -5.48
N GLU A 343 7.48 1.89 -5.01
CA GLU A 343 7.37 3.28 -4.53
C GLU A 343 7.07 4.21 -5.70
N ASN A 344 7.74 4.04 -6.84
CA ASN A 344 7.54 4.84 -8.05
C ASN A 344 6.13 4.67 -8.62
N ASP A 345 5.63 3.44 -8.71
CA ASP A 345 4.26 3.16 -9.16
C ASP A 345 3.22 3.90 -8.31
N MET A 346 3.47 4.03 -6.99
CA MET A 346 2.59 4.79 -6.09
C MET A 346 2.81 6.29 -6.21
N LEU A 347 4.05 6.77 -6.36
CA LEU A 347 4.38 8.19 -6.56
C LEU A 347 3.74 8.76 -7.82
N ASP A 348 3.60 7.97 -8.88
CA ASP A 348 2.90 8.36 -10.12
C ASP A 348 1.42 8.75 -9.89
N LEU A 349 0.82 8.25 -8.81
CA LEU A 349 -0.56 8.57 -8.42
C LEU A 349 -0.66 9.83 -7.54
N ALA A 350 0.47 10.36 -7.06
CA ALA A 350 0.54 11.52 -6.18
C ALA A 350 0.20 12.83 -6.91
N PHE A 351 -0.25 13.83 -6.16
CA PHE A 351 -0.63 15.13 -6.71
C PHE A 351 0.55 16.10 -6.61
N GLY A 352 0.90 16.76 -7.72
CA GLY A 352 2.01 17.73 -7.73
C GLY A 352 3.39 17.08 -7.57
N LEU A 353 3.61 15.95 -8.26
CA LEU A 353 4.88 15.24 -8.26
C LEU A 353 6.02 16.14 -8.80
N THR A 354 7.14 16.17 -8.08
CA THR A 354 8.39 16.85 -8.44
C THR A 354 9.53 15.84 -8.53
N GLU A 355 10.67 16.25 -9.10
CA GLU A 355 11.85 15.36 -9.22
C GLU A 355 12.41 14.89 -7.86
N THR A 356 12.22 15.67 -6.80
CA THR A 356 12.64 15.34 -5.43
C THR A 356 11.51 14.79 -4.55
N SER A 357 10.43 14.33 -5.16
CA SER A 357 9.27 13.77 -4.46
C SER A 357 9.51 12.33 -4.03
N ARG A 358 9.12 12.00 -2.79
CA ARG A 358 9.25 10.66 -2.20
C ARG A 358 8.07 10.31 -1.31
N LEU A 359 7.91 9.02 -1.00
CA LEU A 359 6.96 8.58 0.01
C LEU A 359 7.62 8.65 1.39
N GLY A 360 7.09 9.52 2.27
CA GLY A 360 7.62 9.71 3.62
C GLY A 360 7.61 8.45 4.49
N CYS A 361 6.83 7.44 4.14
CA CYS A 361 6.87 6.15 4.85
C CYS A 361 8.11 5.30 4.55
N GLN A 362 8.77 5.50 3.39
CA GLN A 362 9.97 4.75 3.00
C GLN A 362 11.26 5.43 3.48
N ILE A 363 11.22 6.74 3.73
CA ILE A 363 12.37 7.49 4.24
C ILE A 363 12.50 7.25 5.74
N LYS A 364 13.67 6.77 6.15
CA LYS A 364 14.06 6.60 7.56
C LYS A 364 15.15 7.60 7.91
N MET A 365 15.10 8.13 9.12
CA MET A 365 16.11 9.04 9.62
C MET A 365 17.45 8.32 9.83
N THR A 366 18.50 8.81 9.18
CA THR A 366 19.89 8.40 9.38
C THR A 366 20.71 9.58 9.88
N LYS A 367 21.94 9.34 10.33
CA LYS A 367 22.83 10.40 10.84
C LYS A 367 23.27 11.40 9.77
N GLU A 368 23.19 11.02 8.50
CA GLU A 368 23.53 11.85 7.35
C GLU A 368 22.42 12.88 7.09
N LEU A 369 21.17 12.50 7.36
CA LEU A 369 19.98 13.33 7.19
C LEU A 369 19.70 14.28 8.38
N ASP A 370 20.71 14.66 9.16
CA ASP A 370 20.52 15.62 10.25
C ASP A 370 20.30 17.03 9.72
N GLY A 371 19.15 17.62 10.07
CA GLY A 371 18.71 18.90 9.51
C GLY A 371 17.85 18.79 8.26
N LEU A 372 17.38 17.58 7.90
CA LEU A 372 16.53 17.33 6.74
C LEU A 372 15.32 18.26 6.70
N ARG A 373 15.05 18.85 5.54
CA ARG A 373 13.90 19.71 5.29
C ARG A 373 12.97 19.04 4.27
N VAL A 374 11.70 18.92 4.64
CA VAL A 374 10.67 18.33 3.78
C VAL A 374 9.45 19.22 3.72
N ALA A 375 8.83 19.31 2.55
CA ALA A 375 7.59 20.05 2.33
C ALA A 375 6.41 19.10 2.10
N LEU A 376 5.29 19.41 2.77
CA LEU A 376 4.02 18.73 2.57
C LEU A 376 3.30 19.34 1.36
N PRO A 377 2.89 18.54 0.36
CA PRO A 377 2.16 19.03 -0.80
C PRO A 377 0.78 19.60 -0.39
N ALA A 378 0.28 20.56 -1.17
CA ALA A 378 -0.96 21.26 -0.86
C ALA A 378 -2.21 20.34 -0.82
N MET A 379 -2.17 19.21 -1.54
CA MET A 379 -3.29 18.27 -1.62
C MET A 379 -2.78 16.83 -1.79
N THR A 380 -3.42 15.90 -1.10
CA THR A 380 -3.18 14.45 -1.17
C THR A 380 -4.41 13.76 -1.76
N ARG A 381 -4.22 12.78 -2.65
CA ARG A 381 -5.31 12.00 -3.24
C ARG A 381 -5.33 10.61 -2.63
N ASN A 382 -6.29 10.35 -1.76
CA ASN A 382 -6.59 9.00 -1.32
C ASN A 382 -7.54 8.36 -2.35
N LEU A 383 -7.06 7.39 -3.13
CA LEU A 383 -7.89 6.68 -4.12
C LEU A 383 -8.83 5.71 -3.38
N GLN A 384 -9.82 6.24 -2.64
CA GLN A 384 -10.99 5.48 -2.29
C GLN A 384 -11.79 5.28 -3.58
N VAL A 385 -11.75 4.07 -4.12
CA VAL A 385 -12.63 3.60 -5.17
C VAL A 385 -14.07 3.84 -4.70
N ARG A 386 -14.64 4.98 -5.10
CA ARG A 386 -16.07 5.22 -5.03
C ARG A 386 -16.65 4.64 -6.31
N ASP A 387 -16.79 3.33 -6.34
CA ASP A 387 -17.63 2.64 -7.31
C ASP A 387 -19.09 3.01 -7.03
N PHE A 388 -19.51 4.15 -7.56
CA PHE A 388 -20.91 4.52 -7.71
C PHE A 388 -21.10 5.06 -9.12
N ASN A 389 -21.48 4.16 -10.03
CA ASN A 389 -22.37 4.49 -11.12
C ASN A 389 -23.22 3.28 -11.48
#